data_AF-T0V4D3-F1
#
_entry.id   AF-T0V4D3-F1
#
_cell.length_a   1.000
_cell.length_b   1.000
_cell.length_c   1.000
_cell.angle_alpha   90.00
_cell.angle_beta   90.00
_cell.angle_gamma   90.00
#
_symmetry.space_group_name_H-M   'P 1'
#
loop_
_entity.id
_entity.type
_entity.pdbx_description
1 polymer ?
#
loop_
_entity_poly.entity_id
_entity_poly.type
_entity_poly.pdbx_seq_one_letter_code
_entity_poly.pdbx_strand_id
1 'polypeptide(L)'
;MKFVVAPQFEGKTSDLMELGKKLVKEHPEVGDQGDVTVYYTGNTYTVEQQEYAVFMLVNKTTTNIDRDATFKISWSYDGQSVYQDQVVQYSLSNNPKLPTQSATLLLLPLTSEQSSIVEKISDETKISLSITDILMK
;
A
#
# COMPACT_ATOMS: atom_id res chain seq x y z
N MET A 1 9.72 -10.13 -8.99
CA MET A 1 9.51 -8.84 -8.30
C MET A 1 10.40 -8.77 -7.05
N LYS A 2 10.90 -7.59 -6.68
CA LYS A 2 11.74 -7.38 -5.48
C LYS A 2 10.95 -6.67 -4.38
N PHE A 3 11.03 -7.15 -3.15
CA PHE A 3 10.52 -6.41 -1.99
C PHE A 3 11.58 -5.40 -1.51
N VAL A 4 11.16 -4.16 -1.25
CA VAL A 4 12.00 -3.08 -0.73
C VAL A 4 11.41 -2.60 0.59
N VAL A 5 12.22 -2.59 1.64
CA VAL A 5 11.80 -2.22 3.00
C VAL A 5 11.82 -0.70 3.11
N ALA A 6 10.75 -0.12 3.64
CA ALA A 6 10.69 1.32 3.89
C ALA A 6 11.60 1.72 5.07
N PRO A 7 12.32 2.87 4.99
CA PRO A 7 13.12 3.39 6.09
C PRO A 7 12.38 3.48 7.43
N GLN A 8 11.09 3.82 7.40
CA GLN A 8 10.26 3.89 8.61
C GLN A 8 10.07 2.54 9.34
N PHE A 9 10.36 1.42 8.68
CA PHE A 9 10.34 0.07 9.24
C PHE A 9 11.75 -0.45 9.59
N GLU A 10 12.82 0.29 9.30
CA GLU A 10 14.17 -0.14 9.66
C GLU A 10 14.30 -0.26 11.19
N GLY A 11 14.67 -1.45 11.66
CA GLY A 11 14.78 -1.75 13.09
C GLY A 11 13.44 -1.94 13.81
N LYS A 12 12.29 -1.89 13.12
CA LYS A 12 10.95 -2.14 13.68
C LYS A 12 10.41 -3.48 13.19
N THR A 13 9.67 -4.16 14.07
CA THR A 13 8.81 -5.36 13.88
C THR A 13 9.11 -6.28 12.69
N SER A 14 9.56 -7.51 12.99
CA SER A 14 9.78 -8.60 12.02
C SER A 14 8.59 -8.87 11.12
N ASP A 15 7.37 -8.74 11.65
CA ASP A 15 6.17 -9.31 11.06
C ASP A 15 5.76 -8.59 9.77
N LEU A 16 5.88 -7.25 9.72
CA LEU A 16 5.62 -6.49 8.49
C LEU A 16 6.67 -6.79 7.40
N MET A 17 7.94 -6.96 7.80
CA MET A 17 9.00 -7.32 6.87
C MET A 17 8.80 -8.73 6.30
N GLU A 18 8.40 -9.68 7.15
CA GLU A 18 8.10 -11.05 6.74
C GLU A 18 6.86 -11.10 5.83
N LEU A 19 5.80 -10.36 6.18
CA LEU A 19 4.60 -10.21 5.35
C LEU A 19 4.95 -9.72 3.95
N GLY A 20 5.67 -8.60 3.84
CA GLY A 20 6.04 -8.04 2.53
C GLY A 20 6.90 -8.97 1.69
N LYS A 21 7.87 -9.66 2.30
CA LYS A 21 8.68 -10.69 1.62
C LYS A 21 7.84 -11.88 1.15
N LYS A 22 6.91 -12.34 1.99
CA LYS A 22 6.00 -13.44 1.68
C LYS A 22 5.10 -13.08 0.50
N LEU A 23 4.46 -11.92 0.53
CA LEU A 23 3.54 -11.46 -0.52
C LEU A 23 4.23 -11.35 -1.89
N VAL A 24 5.43 -10.76 -1.95
CA VAL A 24 6.18 -10.66 -3.21
C VAL A 24 6.61 -12.04 -3.76
N LYS A 25 6.83 -13.02 -2.88
CA LYS A 25 7.20 -14.38 -3.26
C LYS A 25 6.00 -15.20 -3.74
N GLU A 26 4.87 -15.07 -3.06
CA GLU A 26 3.63 -15.81 -3.37
C GLU A 26 2.92 -15.25 -4.60
N HIS A 27 3.02 -13.93 -4.80
CA HIS A 27 2.31 -13.22 -5.86
C HIS A 27 3.24 -12.33 -6.71
N PRO A 28 4.25 -12.90 -7.39
CA PRO A 28 5.13 -12.13 -8.27
C PRO A 28 4.39 -11.44 -9.43
N GLU A 29 3.21 -11.95 -9.79
CA GLU A 29 2.33 -11.47 -10.84
C GLU A 29 1.49 -10.25 -10.45
N VAL A 30 1.42 -9.88 -9.17
CA VAL A 30 0.54 -8.77 -8.73
C VAL A 30 0.97 -7.43 -9.33
N GLY A 31 -0.03 -6.66 -9.76
CA GLY A 31 0.09 -5.37 -10.42
C GLY A 31 0.13 -5.49 -11.95
N ASP A 32 -0.21 -4.40 -12.62
CA ASP A 32 -0.31 -4.36 -14.08
C ASP A 32 0.98 -3.82 -14.72
N GLN A 33 1.42 -4.47 -15.80
CA GLN A 33 2.63 -4.05 -16.50
C GLN A 33 2.45 -2.63 -17.07
N GLY A 34 3.38 -1.73 -16.74
CA GLY A 34 3.28 -0.33 -17.14
C GLY A 34 2.59 0.58 -16.12
N ASP A 35 2.09 0.04 -15.01
CA ASP A 35 1.37 0.82 -13.99
C ASP A 35 2.02 0.75 -12.60
N VAL A 36 1.65 1.71 -11.75
CA VAL A 36 1.82 1.64 -10.30
C VAL A 36 0.50 1.18 -9.72
N THR A 37 0.49 0.08 -8.99
CA THR A 37 -0.74 -0.48 -8.41
C THR A 37 -0.64 -0.53 -6.90
N VAL A 38 -1.77 -0.33 -6.22
CA VAL A 38 -1.89 -0.55 -4.79
C VAL A 38 -2.89 -1.66 -4.52
N TYR A 39 -2.57 -2.54 -3.57
CA TYR A 39 -3.50 -3.57 -3.13
C TYR A 39 -3.52 -3.68 -1.61
N TYR A 40 -4.68 -4.03 -1.06
CA TYR A 40 -4.84 -4.29 0.36
C TYR A 40 -4.31 -5.68 0.70
N THR A 41 -3.51 -5.80 1.76
CA THR A 41 -2.83 -7.06 2.09
C THR A 41 -3.67 -8.01 2.96
N GLY A 42 -4.90 -7.64 3.31
CA GLY A 42 -5.72 -8.37 4.28
C GLY A 42 -5.32 -8.13 5.74
N ASN A 43 -4.36 -7.24 6.00
CA ASN A 43 -3.82 -7.00 7.34
C ASN A 43 -4.02 -5.54 7.78
N THR A 44 -4.24 -5.33 9.07
CA THR A 44 -4.11 -4.04 9.74
C THR A 44 -2.94 -4.07 10.72
N TYR A 45 -2.44 -2.89 11.10
CA TYR A 45 -1.33 -2.76 12.03
C TYR A 45 -1.59 -1.59 12.98
N THR A 46 -1.41 -1.80 14.28
CA THR A 46 -1.72 -0.78 15.30
C THR A 46 -0.45 -0.29 15.98
N VAL A 47 -0.24 1.02 15.98
CA VAL A 47 0.86 1.70 16.67
C VAL A 47 0.30 2.87 17.45
N GLU A 48 0.65 3.00 18.72
CA GLU A 48 0.25 4.14 19.56
C GLU A 48 -1.26 4.44 19.51
N GLN A 49 -2.08 3.37 19.55
CA GLN A 49 -3.56 3.43 19.49
C GLN A 49 -4.14 3.84 18.13
N GLN A 50 -3.31 4.14 17.13
CA GLN A 50 -3.74 4.37 15.76
C GLN A 50 -3.65 3.07 14.95
N GLU A 51 -4.76 2.66 14.34
CA GLU A 51 -4.81 1.54 13.41
C GLU A 51 -4.49 2.00 11.98
N TYR A 52 -3.75 1.18 11.25
CA TYR A 52 -3.38 1.41 9.86
C TYR A 52 -3.78 0.22 9.01
N ALA A 53 -4.39 0.47 7.85
CA ALA A 53 -4.51 -0.53 6.81
C ALA A 53 -3.12 -0.75 6.18
N VAL A 54 -2.73 -2.02 6.03
CA VAL A 54 -1.47 -2.40 5.39
C VAL A 54 -1.73 -2.67 3.92
N PHE A 55 -1.19 -1.78 3.07
CA PHE A 55 -1.20 -1.93 1.62
C PHE A 55 0.18 -2.36 1.12
N MET A 56 0.21 -2.94 -0.07
CA MET A 56 1.44 -3.05 -0.85
C MET A 56 1.32 -2.19 -2.10
N LEU A 57 2.31 -1.32 -2.27
CA LEU A 57 2.49 -0.48 -3.45
C LEU A 57 3.49 -1.18 -4.38
N VAL A 58 3.08 -1.41 -5.63
CA VAL A 58 3.86 -2.12 -6.63
C VAL A 58 4.19 -1.18 -7.78
N ASN A 59 5.46 -1.13 -8.17
CA ASN A 59 5.91 -0.43 -9.36
C ASN A 59 6.25 -1.43 -10.47
N LYS A 60 5.37 -1.54 -11.47
CA LYS A 60 5.62 -2.30 -12.71
C LYS A 60 5.79 -1.41 -13.93
N THR A 61 5.98 -0.11 -13.72
CA THR A 61 6.32 0.82 -14.79
C THR A 61 7.75 0.59 -15.29
N THR A 62 8.14 1.32 -16.35
CA THR A 62 9.52 1.39 -16.83
C THR A 62 10.36 2.45 -16.11
N THR A 63 9.80 3.15 -15.11
CA THR A 63 10.43 4.27 -14.42
C THR A 63 10.49 4.01 -12.92
N ASN A 64 11.59 4.40 -12.28
CA ASN A 64 11.70 4.29 -10.82
C ASN A 64 10.88 5.39 -10.14
N ILE A 65 10.30 5.09 -8.98
CA ILE A 65 9.87 6.14 -8.05
C ILE A 65 11.08 6.48 -7.20
N ASP A 66 11.84 7.47 -7.65
CA ASP A 66 13.15 7.84 -7.10
C ASP A 66 13.21 9.26 -6.51
N ARG A 67 12.06 9.90 -6.39
CA ARG A 67 11.81 11.19 -5.74
C ARG A 67 10.47 11.16 -5.01
N ASP A 68 10.18 12.21 -4.26
CA ASP A 68 8.91 12.33 -3.56
C ASP A 68 7.75 12.32 -4.56
N ALA A 69 6.65 11.68 -4.18
CA ALA A 69 5.45 11.62 -5.00
C ALA A 69 4.21 12.00 -4.20
N THR A 70 3.18 12.41 -4.92
CA THR A 70 1.83 12.57 -4.36
C THR A 70 0.86 11.86 -5.30
N PHE A 71 -0.07 11.12 -4.73
CA PHE A 71 -1.10 10.41 -5.48
C PHE A 71 -2.36 10.32 -4.63
N LYS A 72 -3.46 9.89 -5.23
CA LYS A 72 -4.72 9.64 -4.54
C LYS A 72 -5.01 8.15 -4.49
N ILE A 73 -5.58 7.70 -3.39
CA ILE A 73 -6.11 6.34 -3.23
C ILE A 73 -7.61 6.42 -2.99
N SER A 74 -8.35 5.65 -3.79
CA SER A 74 -9.77 5.41 -3.60
C SER A 74 -9.98 3.92 -3.31
N TRP A 75 -10.64 3.63 -2.20
CA TRP A 75 -10.85 2.27 -1.69
C TRP A 75 -12.28 2.12 -1.20
N SER A 76 -12.99 1.10 -1.67
CA SER A 76 -14.30 0.71 -1.16
C SER A 76 -14.42 -0.80 -1.01
N TYR A 77 -15.36 -1.20 -0.16
CA TYR A 77 -15.76 -2.60 0.02
C TYR A 77 -17.28 -2.71 -0.06
N ASP A 78 -17.78 -3.54 -0.96
CA ASP A 78 -19.23 -3.75 -1.17
C ASP A 78 -19.99 -2.43 -1.40
N GLY A 79 -19.37 -1.51 -2.14
CA GLY A 79 -19.90 -0.16 -2.42
C GLY A 79 -19.73 0.86 -1.28
N GLN A 80 -19.29 0.46 -0.09
CA GLN A 80 -19.01 1.37 1.03
C GLN A 80 -17.60 1.94 0.92
N SER A 81 -17.50 3.27 0.82
CA SER A 81 -16.21 3.96 0.73
C SER A 81 -15.43 3.85 2.04
N VAL A 82 -14.20 3.35 1.96
CA VAL A 82 -13.21 3.45 3.04
C VAL A 82 -12.36 4.72 2.82
N TYR A 83 -11.81 4.89 1.62
CA TYR A 83 -11.11 6.09 1.19
C TYR A 83 -11.74 6.63 -0.09
N GLN A 84 -11.97 7.95 -0.12
CA GLN A 84 -12.39 8.66 -1.33
C GLN A 84 -11.34 9.71 -1.67
N ASP A 85 -10.59 9.46 -2.75
CA ASP A 85 -9.52 10.34 -3.24
C ASP A 85 -8.53 10.77 -2.14
N GLN A 86 -8.21 9.84 -1.24
CA GLN A 86 -7.30 10.07 -0.12
C GLN A 86 -5.93 10.45 -0.67
N VAL A 87 -5.52 11.70 -0.43
CA VAL A 87 -4.20 12.17 -0.84
C VAL A 87 -3.15 11.50 0.01
N VAL A 88 -2.18 10.88 -0.65
CA VAL A 88 -1.02 10.21 -0.04
C VAL A 88 0.25 10.91 -0.48
N GLN A 89 1.07 11.28 0.50
CA GLN A 89 2.39 11.84 0.27
C GLN A 89 3.44 10.74 0.45
N TYR A 90 4.06 10.33 -0.65
CA TYR A 90 5.15 9.37 -0.65
C TYR A 90 6.48 10.12 -0.54
N SER A 91 6.90 10.39 0.69
CA SER A 91 8.21 10.98 0.98
C SER A 91 9.29 9.89 1.05
N LEU A 92 10.42 10.09 0.37
CA LEU A 92 11.59 9.22 0.46
C LEU A 92 12.29 9.28 1.82
N SER A 93 11.93 10.24 2.69
CA SER A 93 12.40 10.24 4.08
C SER A 93 11.86 9.05 4.88
N ASN A 94 10.67 8.58 4.51
CA ASN A 94 9.91 7.57 5.24
C ASN A 94 9.72 6.28 4.44
N ASN A 95 9.69 6.41 3.11
CA ASN A 95 9.48 5.33 2.16
C ASN A 95 10.74 5.09 1.32
N PRO A 96 10.93 3.87 0.77
CA PRO A 96 12.13 3.60 0.01
C PRO A 96 12.04 4.24 -1.38
N LYS A 97 13.16 4.35 -2.07
CA LYS A 97 13.07 4.42 -3.55
C LYS A 97 12.44 3.13 -4.03
N LEU A 98 11.51 3.21 -4.98
CA LEU A 98 10.82 2.05 -5.53
C LEU A 98 11.25 1.81 -6.99
N PRO A 99 12.27 0.96 -7.22
CA PRO A 99 12.68 0.58 -8.57
C PRO A 99 11.56 -0.02 -9.40
N THR A 100 11.77 -0.09 -10.71
CA THR A 100 10.94 -0.95 -11.57
C THR A 100 10.93 -2.40 -11.07
N GLN A 101 9.81 -3.10 -11.27
CA GLN A 101 9.60 -4.49 -10.86
C GLN A 101 9.81 -4.73 -9.35
N SER A 102 9.37 -3.77 -8.53
CA SER A 102 9.52 -3.83 -7.08
C SER A 102 8.26 -3.43 -6.33
N ALA A 103 8.22 -3.76 -5.04
CA ALA A 103 7.10 -3.44 -4.17
C ALA A 103 7.57 -3.08 -2.75
N THR A 104 6.78 -2.26 -2.06
CA THR A 104 6.96 -1.88 -0.66
C THR A 104 5.62 -1.92 0.06
N LEU A 105 5.64 -2.03 1.39
CA LEU A 105 4.44 -1.78 2.19
C LEU A 105 4.18 -0.27 2.32
N LEU A 106 2.90 0.08 2.37
CA LEU A 106 2.38 1.42 2.61
C LEU A 106 1.33 1.32 3.72
N LEU A 107 1.48 2.12 4.78
CA LEU A 107 0.51 2.20 5.87
C LEU A 107 -0.33 3.46 5.71
N LEU A 108 -1.64 3.32 5.70
CA LEU A 108 -2.58 4.45 5.71
C LEU A 108 -3.45 4.37 6.96
N PRO A 109 -3.62 5.48 7.69
CA PRO A 109 -4.37 5.49 8.94
C PRO A 109 -5.85 5.23 8.66
N LEU A 110 -6.50 4.51 9.57
CA LEU A 110 -7.94 4.29 9.57
C LEU A 110 -8.59 5.12 10.68
N THR A 111 -9.73 5.74 10.37
CA THR A 111 -10.68 6.18 11.39
C THR A 111 -11.45 4.98 11.94
N SER A 112 -12.08 5.10 13.11
CA SER A 112 -12.90 4.01 13.67
C SER A 112 -14.05 3.58 12.75
N GLU A 113 -14.61 4.50 11.96
CA GLU A 113 -15.62 4.19 10.95
C GLU A 113 -15.02 3.35 9.82
N GLN A 114 -13.84 3.73 9.31
CA GLN A 114 -13.12 2.98 8.28
C GLN A 114 -12.73 1.60 8.79
N SER A 115 -12.17 1.48 10.00
CA SER A 115 -11.85 0.19 10.63
C SER A 115 -13.06 -0.75 10.68
N SER A 116 -14.23 -0.23 11.05
CA SER A 116 -15.47 -1.02 11.11
C SER A 116 -15.92 -1.56 9.75
N ILE A 117 -15.48 -0.96 8.64
CA ILE A 117 -15.69 -1.47 7.28
C ILE A 117 -14.64 -2.54 6.96
N VAL A 118 -13.37 -2.25 7.25
CA VAL A 118 -12.23 -3.15 7.00
C VAL A 118 -12.39 -4.48 7.73
N GLU A 119 -12.86 -4.48 8.98
CA GLU A 119 -13.14 -5.70 9.75
C GLU A 119 -14.18 -6.64 9.11
N LYS A 120 -15.02 -6.12 8.20
CA LYS A 120 -16.06 -6.90 7.50
C LYS A 120 -15.56 -7.50 6.18
N ILE A 121 -14.34 -7.17 5.77
CA ILE A 121 -13.74 -7.71 4.56
C ILE A 121 -13.52 -9.20 4.75
N SER A 122 -14.26 -9.98 3.97
CA SER A 122 -14.17 -11.45 3.95
C SER A 122 -14.14 -11.99 2.52
N ASP A 123 -14.60 -11.20 1.55
CA ASP A 123 -14.59 -11.50 0.13
C ASP A 123 -13.83 -10.40 -0.62
N GLU A 124 -12.59 -10.69 -1.01
CA GLU A 124 -11.72 -9.74 -1.71
C GLU A 124 -12.29 -9.31 -3.07
N THR A 125 -13.19 -10.10 -3.68
CA THR A 125 -13.79 -9.75 -4.98
C THR A 125 -14.72 -8.54 -4.91
N LYS A 126 -15.14 -8.15 -3.70
CA LYS A 126 -15.95 -6.96 -3.43
C LYS A 126 -15.12 -5.71 -3.15
N ILE A 127 -13.80 -5.82 -3.14
CA ILE A 127 -12.90 -4.67 -2.96
C ILE A 127 -12.76 -3.95 -4.30
N SER A 128 -12.95 -2.63 -4.28
CA SER A 128 -12.53 -1.75 -5.37
C SER A 128 -11.45 -0.83 -4.84
N LEU A 129 -10.26 -0.89 -5.45
CA LEU A 129 -9.09 -0.15 -5.01
C LEU A 129 -8.33 0.38 -6.21
N SER A 130 -8.01 1.68 -6.19
CA SER A 130 -7.31 2.33 -7.29
C SER A 130 -6.39 3.43 -6.78
N ILE A 131 -5.32 3.67 -7.53
CA ILE A 131 -4.42 4.81 -7.39
C ILE A 131 -4.56 5.72 -8.60
N THR A 132 -4.62 7.03 -8.39
CA THR A 132 -4.77 8.04 -9.45
C THR A 132 -3.90 9.26 -9.17
N ASP A 133 -3.80 10.16 -10.16
CA ASP A 133 -3.13 11.46 -10.05
C ASP A 133 -1.69 11.38 -9.53
N ILE A 134 -0.92 10.39 -9.99
CA ILE A 134 0.48 10.22 -9.57
C ILE A 134 1.31 11.39 -10.11
N LEU A 135 1.76 12.24 -9.19
CA LEU A 135 2.63 13.38 -9.46
C LEU A 135 3.97 13.19 -8.76
N MET A 136 5.03 13.11 -9.56
CA MET A 136 6.42 13.08 -9.08
C MET A 136 6.91 14.51 -8.86
N LYS A 137 7.48 14.81 -7.69
CA LYS A 137 7.99 16.14 -7.31
C LYS A 137 9.46 16.32 -7.65
#